data_AF-A0A535MGI7-F1
#
_entry.id   AF-A0A535MGI7-F1
#
_cell.length_a   1.000
_cell.length_b   1.000
_cell.length_c   1.000
_cell.angle_alpha   90.00
_cell.angle_beta   90.00
_cell.angle_gamma   90.00
#
_symmetry.space_group_name_H-M   'P 1'
#
loop_
_entity.id
_entity.type
_entity.pdbx_description
1 polymer ?
#
loop_
_entity_poly.entity_id
_entity_poly.type
_entity_poly.pdbx_seq_one_letter_code
_entity_poly.pdbx_strand_id
1 'polypeptide(L)'
;MQTAADSGKATRSDQDLTDRRNEEAREIRNLLAAKLKIHPIWLGGVEVHTARHIYLFIESLEGRKPYGRVRRQRAPRIGLD
;
A
#
# COMPACT_ATOMS: atom_id res chain seq x y z
N MET A 1 11.19 -8.77 47.80
CA MET A 1 9.95 -8.21 47.23
C MET A 1 10.33 -7.30 46.08
N GLN A 2 10.26 -7.75 44.83
CA GLN A 2 10.70 -6.97 43.66
C GLN A 2 9.95 -7.42 42.40
N THR A 3 8.71 -6.97 42.19
CA THR A 3 7.93 -7.36 40.98
C THR A 3 6.94 -6.29 40.47
N ALA A 4 7.01 -5.04 40.91
CA ALA A 4 6.07 -4.00 40.44
C ALA A 4 6.63 -3.07 39.32
N ALA A 5 7.96 -3.01 39.14
CA ALA A 5 8.57 -2.03 38.23
C ALA A 5 8.88 -2.56 36.80
N ASP A 6 9.00 -3.87 36.62
CA ASP A 6 9.36 -4.46 35.31
C ASP A 6 8.16 -4.60 34.35
N SER A 7 6.94 -4.76 34.87
CA SER A 7 5.73 -4.91 34.06
C SER A 7 5.33 -3.64 33.31
N GLY A 8 5.62 -2.46 33.86
CA GLY A 8 5.37 -1.16 33.23
C GLY A 8 6.39 -0.77 32.15
N LYS A 9 7.57 -1.39 32.15
CA LYS A 9 8.64 -1.10 31.19
C LYS A 9 8.43 -1.86 29.88
N ALA A 10 8.03 -3.14 29.96
CA ALA A 10 7.68 -3.97 28.81
C ALA A 10 6.43 -3.47 28.06
N THR A 11 5.40 -3.01 28.79
CA THR A 11 4.18 -2.44 28.18
C THR A 11 4.43 -1.12 27.45
N ARG A 12 5.30 -0.24 27.98
CA ARG A 12 5.71 0.98 27.27
C ARG A 12 6.50 0.70 26.00
N SER A 13 7.40 -0.28 26.02
CA SER A 13 8.18 -0.63 24.83
C SER A 13 7.31 -1.24 23.72
N ASP A 14 6.32 -2.04 24.07
CA ASP A 14 5.40 -2.63 23.08
C ASP A 14 4.45 -1.58 22.48
N GLN A 15 4.04 -0.59 23.27
CA GLN A 15 3.28 0.55 22.78
C GLN A 15 4.09 1.39 21.79
N ASP A 16 5.34 1.72 22.11
CA ASP A 16 6.25 2.46 21.22
C ASP A 16 6.48 1.73 19.88
N LEU A 17 6.62 0.40 19.92
CA LEU A 17 6.75 -0.42 18.71
C LEU A 17 5.47 -0.42 17.86
N THR A 18 4.32 -0.41 18.50
CA THR A 18 3.01 -0.37 17.83
C THR A 18 2.76 0.98 17.18
N ASP A 19 3.08 2.07 17.88
CA ASP A 19 2.95 3.44 17.37
C ASP A 19 3.89 3.67 16.19
N ARG A 20 5.12 3.16 16.27
CA ARG A 20 6.07 3.18 15.14
C ARG A 20 5.52 2.45 13.91
N ARG A 21 4.94 1.25 14.08
CA ARG A 21 4.33 0.50 12.96
C ARG A 21 3.13 1.24 12.37
N ASN A 22 2.34 1.90 13.20
CA ASN A 22 1.20 2.70 12.75
C ASN A 22 1.64 3.96 11.98
N GLU A 23 2.75 4.58 12.36
CA GLU A 23 3.30 5.70 11.60
C GLU A 23 3.87 5.24 10.25
N GLU A 24 4.63 4.15 10.23
CA GLU A 24 5.13 3.53 8.99
C GLU A 24 3.95 3.14 8.06
N ALA A 25 2.86 2.61 8.62
CA ALA A 25 1.63 2.31 7.90
C ALA A 25 1.02 3.55 7.23
N ARG A 26 0.99 4.66 7.97
CA ARG A 26 0.42 5.92 7.52
C ARG A 26 1.27 6.53 6.42
N GLU A 27 2.59 6.52 6.57
CA GLU A 27 3.54 7.02 5.57
C GLU A 27 3.41 6.26 4.25
N ILE A 28 3.39 4.92 4.28
CA ILE A 28 3.26 4.10 3.08
C ILE A 28 1.94 4.38 2.36
N ARG A 29 0.83 4.50 3.10
CA ARG A 29 -0.48 4.84 2.51
C ARG A 29 -0.47 6.26 1.92
N ASN A 30 0.16 7.22 2.56
CA ASN A 30 0.28 8.57 2.03
C ASN A 30 1.11 8.61 0.73
N LEU A 31 2.22 7.88 0.68
CA LEU A 31 3.04 7.74 -0.52
C LEU A 31 2.25 7.11 -1.67
N LEU A 32 1.52 6.03 -1.39
CA LEU A 32 0.67 5.38 -2.39
C LEU A 32 -0.47 6.31 -2.86
N ALA A 33 -1.12 7.02 -1.94
CA ALA A 33 -2.18 7.98 -2.26
C ALA A 33 -1.68 9.10 -3.17
N ALA A 34 -0.49 9.64 -2.88
CA ALA A 34 0.17 10.64 -3.70
C ALA A 34 0.49 10.11 -5.10
N LYS A 35 1.04 8.89 -5.19
CA LYS A 35 1.35 8.23 -6.47
C LYS A 35 0.10 8.04 -7.34
N LEU A 36 -1.00 7.64 -6.73
CA LEU A 36 -2.29 7.41 -7.39
C LEU A 36 -3.11 8.69 -7.60
N LYS A 37 -2.71 9.83 -7.02
CA LYS A 37 -3.47 11.10 -7.01
C LYS A 37 -4.88 10.95 -6.43
N ILE A 38 -5.01 10.17 -5.35
CA ILE A 38 -6.26 9.96 -4.61
C ILE A 38 -6.12 10.41 -3.15
N HIS A 39 -7.24 10.56 -2.44
CA HIS A 39 -7.22 10.88 -1.02
C HIS A 39 -6.83 9.64 -0.16
N PRO A 40 -5.97 9.76 0.87
CA PRO A 40 -5.52 8.60 1.68
C PRO A 40 -6.66 7.82 2.36
N ILE A 41 -7.81 8.44 2.60
CA ILE A 41 -8.99 7.79 3.20
C ILE A 41 -9.45 6.55 2.41
N TRP A 42 -9.26 6.56 1.09
CA TRP A 42 -9.62 5.44 0.20
C TRP A 42 -8.69 4.23 0.39
N LEU A 43 -7.56 4.41 1.09
CA LEU A 43 -6.61 3.36 1.46
C LEU A 43 -6.77 2.91 2.92
N GLY A 44 -7.77 3.41 3.65
CA GLY A 44 -7.98 3.14 5.07
C GLY A 44 -8.21 1.65 5.42
N GLY A 45 -8.63 0.84 4.45
CA GLY A 45 -8.77 -0.62 4.59
C GLY A 45 -7.60 -1.44 4.01
N VAL A 46 -6.60 -0.78 3.42
CA VAL A 46 -5.47 -1.48 2.79
C VAL A 46 -4.42 -1.79 3.84
N GLU A 47 -4.10 -3.07 3.96
CA GLU A 47 -3.04 -3.57 4.81
C GLU A 47 -1.67 -3.01 4.37
N VAL A 48 -0.79 -2.73 5.32
CA VAL A 48 0.45 -1.95 5.10
C VAL A 48 1.37 -2.61 4.08
N HIS A 49 1.56 -3.93 4.19
CA HIS A 49 2.40 -4.69 3.28
C HIS A 49 1.82 -4.67 1.86
N THR A 50 0.50 -4.84 1.75
CA THR A 50 -0.23 -4.69 0.49
C THR A 50 -0.04 -3.30 -0.13
N ALA A 51 -0.20 -2.22 0.64
CA ALA A 51 0.01 -0.85 0.15
C ALA A 51 1.45 -0.65 -0.34
N ARG A 52 2.44 -1.18 0.40
CA ARG A 52 3.86 -1.12 0.01
C ARG A 52 4.12 -1.86 -1.29
N HIS A 53 3.58 -3.07 -1.45
CA HIS A 53 3.73 -3.84 -2.67
C HIS A 53 3.10 -3.14 -3.87
N ILE A 54 1.92 -2.54 -3.73
CA ILE A 54 1.28 -1.77 -4.80
C ILE A 54 2.14 -0.56 -5.17
N TYR A 55 2.65 0.17 -4.18
CA TYR A 55 3.53 1.32 -4.43
C TYR A 55 4.77 0.92 -5.24
N LEU A 56 5.49 -0.12 -4.80
CA LEU A 56 6.69 -0.62 -5.49
C LEU A 56 6.37 -1.18 -6.88
N PHE A 57 5.22 -1.82 -7.04
CA PHE A 57 4.76 -2.29 -8.35
C PHE A 57 4.55 -1.12 -9.31
N ILE A 58 3.86 -0.05 -8.89
CA ILE A 58 3.65 1.15 -9.71
C ILE A 58 4.99 1.81 -10.05
N GLU A 59 5.89 1.97 -9.07
CA GLU A 59 7.25 2.49 -9.33
C GLU A 59 7.99 1.67 -10.37
N SER A 60 7.88 0.33 -10.33
CA SER A 60 8.54 -0.55 -11.30
C SER A 60 8.00 -0.41 -12.74
N LEU A 61 6.78 0.12 -12.90
CA LEU A 61 6.16 0.41 -14.18
C LEU A 61 6.55 1.78 -14.72
N GLU A 62 6.86 2.74 -13.84
CA GLU A 62 7.31 4.07 -14.24
C GLU A 62 8.69 4.01 -14.92
N GLY A 63 8.69 4.16 -16.25
CA GLY A 63 9.90 4.02 -17.07
C GLY A 63 9.88 2.81 -17.99
N ARG A 64 8.96 1.85 -17.78
CA ARG A 64 8.65 0.82 -18.78
C ARG A 64 7.59 1.36 -19.72
N LYS A 65 7.79 1.24 -21.04
CA LYS A 65 6.72 1.56 -22.01
C LYS A 65 5.50 0.70 -21.64
N PRO A 66 4.34 1.31 -21.32
CA PRO A 66 3.14 0.54 -21.04
C PRO A 66 2.80 -0.16 -22.35
N TYR A 67 2.75 -1.50 -22.30
CA TYR A 67 2.17 -2.39 -23.32
C TYR A 67 2.19 -1.79 -24.73
N GLY A 68 3.27 -2.06 -25.49
CA GLY A 68 3.47 -1.53 -26.83
C GLY A 68 2.17 -1.56 -27.65
N ARG A 69 1.83 -0.41 -28.27
CA ARG A 69 0.64 -0.12 -29.09
C ARG A 69 -0.24 -1.35 -29.34
N VAL A 70 -1.13 -1.66 -28.40
CA VAL A 70 -2.13 -2.72 -28.58
C VAL A 70 -2.97 -2.31 -29.79
N ARG A 71 -2.74 -2.97 -30.94
CA ARG A 71 -3.63 -2.83 -32.09
C ARG A 71 -5.01 -3.17 -31.57
N ARG A 72 -5.96 -2.23 -31.66
CA ARG A 72 -7.37 -2.50 -31.43
C ARG A 72 -7.73 -3.66 -32.35
N GLN A 73 -7.82 -4.86 -31.80
CA GLN A 73 -8.29 -6.01 -32.54
C GLN A 73 -9.76 -5.69 -32.81
N ARG A 74 -10.07 -5.41 -34.07
CA ARG A 74 -11.44 -5.10 -34.48
C ARG A 74 -12.26 -6.33 -34.11
N ALA A 75 -13.32 -6.14 -33.32
CA ALA A 75 -14.20 -7.24 -32.94
C ALA A 75 -14.61 -8.00 -34.21
N PRO A 76 -14.54 -9.35 -34.22
CA PRO A 76 -15.01 -10.11 -35.35
C PRO A 76 -16.47 -9.72 -35.59
N ARG A 77 -16.79 -9.36 -36.84
CA ARG A 77 -18.18 -9.14 -37.24
C ARG A 77 -18.86 -10.49 -37.20
N ILE A 78 -19.51 -10.80 -36.08
CA ILE A 78 -20.48 -11.88 -36.01
C ILE A 78 -21.68 -11.39 -36.83
N GLY A 79 -21.63 -11.64 -38.14
CA GLY A 79 -22.82 -11.54 -38.99
C GLY A 79 -23.72 -12.71 -38.61
N LEU A 80 -24.91 -12.39 -38.13
CA LEU A 80 -26.02 -13.35 -38.09
C LEU A 80 -26.60 -13.36 -39.50
N ASP A 81 -26.02 -14.18 -40.38
CA ASP A 81 -26.72 -14.71 -41.56
C ASP A 81 -27.41 -16.03 -41.18
#